data_AF-A0A5E4L8X0-F1
#
_entry.id   AF-A0A5E4L8X0-F1
#
_cell.length_a   1.000
_cell.length_b   1.000
_cell.length_c   1.000
_cell.angle_alpha   90.00
_cell.angle_beta   90.00
_cell.angle_gamma   90.00
#
_symmetry.space_group_name_H-M   'P 1'
#
loop_
_entity.id
_entity.type
_entity.pdbx_description
1 polymer ?
#
loop_
_entity_poly.entity_id
_entity_poly.type
_entity_poly.pdbx_seq_one_letter_code
_entity_poly.pdbx_strand_id
1 'polypeptide(L)' 'MADILTVGKPVNALDVLIAGIAVTNGADKIASTDKRFDEISKVTGLEILKP' A
#
# COMPACT_ATOMS: atom_id res chain seq x y z
N MET A 1 5.00 10.75 12.53
CA MET A 1 5.42 9.39 12.17
C MET A 1 4.25 8.49 12.49
N ALA A 2 3.63 7.87 11.49
CA ALA A 2 2.52 6.95 11.67
C ALA A 2 3.05 5.55 11.37
N ASP A 3 3.20 4.73 12.41
CA ASP A 3 3.67 3.36 12.29
C ASP A 3 2.44 2.46 12.15
N ILE A 4 2.41 1.57 11.16
CA ILE A 4 1.39 0.53 11.11
C ILE A 4 1.75 -0.48 12.21
N LEU A 5 1.03 -0.35 13.33
CA LEU A 5 1.26 -1.05 14.60
C LEU A 5 1.21 -2.59 14.53
N THR A 6 0.98 -3.18 13.35
CA THR A 6 0.88 -4.63 13.14
C THR A 6 2.10 -5.27 12.49
N VAL A 7 3.01 -4.49 11.88
CA VAL A 7 4.17 -5.04 11.13
C VAL A 7 5.52 -4.55 11.66
N GLY A 8 5.54 -3.46 12.44
CA GLY A 8 6.79 -2.91 13.00
C GLY A 8 7.78 -2.41 11.95
N LYS A 9 7.29 -2.17 10.72
CA LYS A 9 8.07 -1.56 9.65
C LYS A 9 7.59 -0.13 9.40
N PRO A 10 8.53 0.83 9.30
CA PRO A 10 8.20 2.20 8.99
C PRO A 10 7.64 2.26 7.57
N VAL A 11 6.32 2.33 7.47
CA VAL A 11 5.61 2.60 6.23
C VAL A 11 5.37 4.10 6.10
N ASN A 12 5.46 4.61 4.89
CA ASN A 12 5.18 6.03 4.65
C ASN A 12 3.67 6.27 4.77
N ALA A 13 3.26 7.27 5.56
CA ALA A 13 1.85 7.61 5.75
C ALA A 13 1.13 7.93 4.43
N LEU A 14 1.86 8.49 3.46
CA LEU A 14 1.34 8.78 2.12
C LEU A 14 0.99 7.50 1.36
N ASP A 15 1.85 6.48 1.42
CA ASP A 15 1.65 5.20 0.72
C ASP A 15 0.45 4.45 1.31
N VAL A 16 0.25 4.54 2.63
CA VAL A 16 -0.92 3.99 3.33
C VAL A 16 -2.22 4.69 2.92
N LEU A 17 -2.19 6.02 2.77
CA LEU A 17 -3.33 6.80 2.27
C LEU A 17 -3.69 6.42 0.83
N ILE A 18 -2.70 6.31 -0.05
CA ILE A 18 -2.90 5.87 -1.44
C ILE A 18 -3.55 4.48 -1.46
N ALA A 19 -3.06 3.56 -0.64
CA ALA A 19 -3.60 2.22 -0.53
C ALA A 19 -5.04 2.22 0.02
N GLY A 20 -5.32 3.00 1.05
CA GLY A 20 -6.67 3.13 1.62
C GLY A 20 -7.68 3.71 0.62
N ILE A 21 -7.26 4.70 -0.17
CA ILE A 21 -8.08 5.26 -1.25
C ILE A 21 -8.35 4.20 -2.33
N ALA A 22 -7.32 3.43 -2.72
CA ALA A 22 -7.47 2.36 -3.70
C ALA A 22 -8.46 1.28 -3.22
N VAL A 23 -8.33 0.81 -1.98
CA VAL A 23 -9.28 -0.16 -1.37
C VAL A 23 -10.69 0.43 -1.33
N THR A 24 -10.86 1.68 -0.88
CA THR A 24 -12.18 2.32 -0.74
C THR A 24 -12.87 2.51 -2.09
N ASN A 25 -12.11 2.76 -3.14
CA ASN A 25 -12.63 2.89 -4.50
C ASN A 25 -12.83 1.53 -5.19
N GLY A 26 -12.56 0.41 -4.52
CA GLY A 26 -12.67 -0.93 -5.11
C GLY A 26 -11.65 -1.18 -6.23
N ALA A 27 -10.50 -0.50 -6.19
CA ALA A 27 -9.44 -0.73 -7.16
C ALA A 27 -8.75 -2.05 -6.86
N ASP A 28 -8.68 -2.94 -7.85
CA ASP A 28 -7.97 -4.23 -7.71
C ASP A 28 -6.45 -4.08 -7.77
N LYS A 29 -5.95 -3.01 -8.43
CA LYS A 29 -4.52 -2.83 -8.69
C LYS A 29 -4.03 -1.42 -8.43
N ILE A 30 -2.79 -1.29 -7.93
CA ILE A 30 -2.03 -0.05 -7.85
C ILE A 30 -0.90 -0.11 -8.88
N ALA A 31 -0.85 0.86 -9.79
CA ALA A 31 0.30 1.05 -10.68
C ALA A 31 1.41 1.80 -9.93
N SER A 32 2.49 1.12 -9.59
CA SER A 32 3.63 1.73 -8.90
C SER A 32 4.93 0.98 -9.20
N THR A 33 6.02 1.72 -9.35
CA THR A 33 7.38 1.18 -9.47
C THR A 33 8.11 1.14 -8.12
N ASP A 34 7.52 1.69 -7.06
CA ASP A 34 8.12 1.69 -5.72
C ASP A 34 7.90 0.34 -5.02
N LYS A 35 9.01 -0.27 -4.61
CA LYS A 35 9.05 -1.55 -3.88
C LYS A 35 8.37 -1.48 -2.52
N ARG A 36 8.13 -0.29 -1.95
CA ARG A 36 7.39 -0.11 -0.70
C ARG A 36 5.94 -0.58 -0.80
N PHE A 37 5.35 -0.50 -2.00
CA PHE A 37 3.99 -0.99 -2.23
C PHE A 37 3.91 -2.52 -2.27
N ASP A 38 5.03 -3.24 -2.46
CA ASP A 38 5.07 -4.71 -2.34
C ASP A 38 4.80 -5.18 -0.89
N GLU A 39 5.00 -4.33 0.11
CA GLU A 39 4.65 -4.64 1.52
C GLU A 39 3.19 -4.32 1.82
N ILE A 40 2.70 -3.23 1.23
CA ILE A 40 1.31 -2.80 1.37
C ILE A 40 0.36 -3.81 0.72
N SER A 41 0.69 -4.31 -0.48
CA SER A 41 -0.10 -5.33 -1.18
C SER A 41 -0.32 -6.61 -0.37
N LYS A 42 0.65 -7.01 0.45
CA LYS A 42 0.55 -8.18 1.34
C LYS A 42 -0.51 -8.01 2.43
N VAL A 43 -0.79 -6.78 2.83
CA VAL A 43 -1.74 -6.47 3.91
C VAL A 43 -3.10 -6.06 3.36
N THR A 44 -3.14 -5.39 2.21
CA THR A 44 -4.38 -4.85 1.62
C THR A 44 -5.00 -5.75 0.57
N GLY A 45 -4.27 -6.75 0.04
CA GLY A 45 -4.74 -7.62 -1.04
C GLY A 45 -4.73 -6.96 -2.42
N LEU A 46 -4.20 -5.73 -2.54
CA LEU A 46 -4.09 -5.01 -3.81
C LEU A 46 -2.96 -5.59 -4.67
N GLU A 47 -3.20 -5.80 -5.97
CA GLU A 47 -2.15 -6.18 -6.91
C GLU A 47 -1.28 -4.97 -7.28
N ILE A 48 0.05 -5.13 -7.28
CA ILE A 48 0.95 -4.07 -7.78
C ILE A 48 1.23 -4.32 -9.25
N LEU A 49 0.74 -3.42 -10.10
CA LEU A 49 1.11 -3.38 -11.51
C LEU A 49 2.42 -2.60 -11.63
N LYS A 50 3.48 -3.27 -12.10
CA LYS A 50 4.77 -2.63 -12.40
C LYS A 50 4.75 -2.25 -13.89
N PRO A 51 4.57 -0.97 -14.24
CA PRO A 51 4.64 -0.50 -15.63
C PRO A 51 6.07 -0.57 -16.18
#